data_AF-A0A534HKC8-F1
#
_entry.id   AF-A0A534HKC8-F1
#
_cell.length_a   1.000
_cell.length_b   1.000
_cell.length_c   1.000
_cell.angle_alpha   90.00
_cell.angle_beta   90.00
_cell.angle_gamma   90.00
#
_symmetry.space_group_name_H-M   'P 1'
#
loop_
_entity.id
_entity.type
_entity.pdbx_description
1 polymer ?
#
loop_
_entity_poly.entity_id
_entity_poly.type
_entity_poly.pdbx_seq_one_letter_code
_entity_poly.pdbx_strand_id
1 'polypeptide(L)'
;MLGSPDADREFLIREPEKMVYVHENFYTLKRVRTHEVGFYFLLDLNSEFPRPDPHGYIPSREAHIRMRLLPVARLSAFPFMPAFLRDELPRDAADLFSRPTRHLVSRED
;
A
#
# COMPACT_ATOMS: atom_id res chain seq x y z
N MET A 1 -34.30 5.70 -9.13
CA MET A 1 -33.07 5.11 -8.54
C MET A 1 -32.01 6.19 -8.63
N LEU A 2 -31.85 6.99 -7.57
CA LEU A 2 -30.92 8.12 -7.55
C LEU A 2 -29.51 7.58 -7.32
N GLY A 3 -28.62 7.76 -8.30
CA GLY A 3 -27.20 7.48 -8.14
C GLY A 3 -26.62 8.36 -7.04
N SER A 4 -25.81 7.76 -6.18
CA SER A 4 -25.09 8.48 -5.13
C SER A 4 -24.15 9.50 -5.79
N PRO A 5 -24.24 10.81 -5.47
CA PRO A 5 -23.45 11.87 -6.11
C PRO A 5 -21.93 11.81 -5.79
N ASP A 6 -21.48 10.85 -4.98
CA ASP A 6 -20.08 10.70 -4.58
C ASP A 6 -19.28 9.70 -5.43
N ALA A 7 -19.88 9.05 -6.43
CA ALA A 7 -19.21 7.99 -7.20
C ALA A 7 -18.21 8.49 -8.26
N ASP A 8 -18.20 9.80 -8.57
CA ASP A 8 -17.46 10.37 -9.71
C ASP A 8 -16.31 11.31 -9.32
N ARG A 9 -15.96 11.43 -8.04
CA ARG A 9 -14.76 12.21 -7.65
C ARG A 9 -13.51 11.39 -7.86
N GLU A 10 -12.68 11.81 -8.81
CA GLU A 10 -11.35 11.23 -9.01
C GLU A 10 -10.48 11.52 -7.79
N PHE A 11 -10.02 10.47 -7.09
CA PHE A 11 -8.98 10.61 -6.09
C PHE A 11 -7.67 10.96 -6.81
N LEU A 12 -7.42 12.26 -6.96
CA LEU A 12 -6.17 12.74 -7.53
C LEU A 12 -5.03 12.47 -6.55
N ILE A 13 -4.27 11.41 -6.86
CA ILE A 13 -2.94 11.20 -6.29
C ILE A 13 -2.09 12.41 -6.72
N ARG A 14 -1.61 13.18 -5.74
CA ARG A 14 -0.62 14.24 -6.00
C ARG A 14 0.71 13.61 -6.42
N GLU A 15 1.64 14.42 -6.94
CA GLU A 15 3.00 13.94 -7.21
C GLU A 15 3.58 13.22 -5.99
N PRO A 16 4.24 12.06 -6.18
CA PRO A 16 4.76 11.29 -5.07
C PRO A 16 5.77 12.11 -4.28
N GLU A 17 5.58 12.17 -2.95
CA GLU A 17 6.47 12.94 -2.09
C GLU A 17 7.87 12.31 -2.05
N LYS A 18 7.93 10.97 -2.04
CA LYS A 18 9.18 10.24 -1.86
C LYS A 18 9.10 8.79 -2.32
N MET A 19 10.16 8.31 -2.98
CA MET A 19 10.43 6.87 -3.14
C MET A 19 11.09 6.32 -1.89
N VAL A 20 10.43 5.38 -1.22
CA VAL A 20 10.85 4.84 0.08
C VAL A 20 11.64 3.54 -0.09
N TYR A 21 11.16 2.65 -0.96
CA TYR A 21 11.79 1.36 -1.19
C TYR A 21 11.95 1.07 -2.68
N VAL A 22 13.10 0.50 -3.01
CA VAL A 22 13.26 -0.40 -4.15
C VAL A 22 13.35 -1.80 -3.57
N HIS A 23 12.52 -2.73 -4.04
CA HIS A 23 12.46 -4.09 -3.51
C HIS A 23 12.63 -5.10 -4.63
N GLU A 24 13.68 -5.91 -4.56
CA GLU A 24 13.81 -7.09 -5.40
C GLU A 24 13.22 -8.30 -4.69
N ASN A 25 12.20 -8.93 -5.30
CA ASN A 25 11.54 -10.10 -4.75
C ASN A 25 11.69 -11.29 -5.69
N PHE A 26 12.15 -12.42 -5.15
CA PHE A 26 12.23 -13.70 -5.87
C PHE A 26 11.24 -14.67 -5.26
N TYR A 27 10.28 -15.17 -6.03
CA TYR A 27 9.26 -16.10 -5.55
C TYR A 27 8.77 -17.05 -6.63
N THR A 28 8.13 -18.15 -6.24
CA THR A 28 7.47 -19.08 -7.17
C THR A 28 5.95 -18.97 -7.05
N LEU A 29 5.29 -18.49 -8.10
CA LEU A 29 3.82 -18.43 -8.17
C LEU A 29 3.32 -19.33 -9.29
N LYS A 30 2.43 -20.28 -8.96
CA LYS A 30 1.83 -21.22 -9.94
C LYS A 30 2.90 -21.93 -10.81
N ARG A 31 4.00 -22.37 -10.18
CA ARG A 31 5.17 -23.04 -10.81
C ARG A 31 6.00 -22.15 -11.75
N VAL A 32 5.76 -20.84 -11.74
CA VAL A 32 6.59 -19.86 -12.46
C VAL A 32 7.52 -19.20 -11.45
N ARG A 33 8.83 -19.25 -11.73
CA ARG A 33 9.81 -18.46 -10.99
C ARG A 33 9.71 -17.01 -11.45
N THR A 34 9.44 -16.12 -10.51
CA THR A 34 9.29 -14.69 -10.74
C THR A 34 10.41 -13.94 -10.04
N HIS A 35 10.99 -12.98 -10.76
CA HIS A 35 11.80 -11.90 -10.19
C HIS A 35 11.02 -10.62 -10.42
N GLU A 36 10.57 -10.01 -9.32
CA GLU A 36 9.84 -8.75 -9.31
C GLU A 36 10.75 -7.64 -8.76
N VAL A 37 10.67 -6.46 -9.37
CA VAL A 37 11.30 -5.24 -8.86
C VAL A 37 10.17 -4.25 -8.55
N GLY A 38 9.89 -4.07 -7.26
CA GLY A 38 8.86 -3.17 -6.75
C GLY A 38 9.43 -1.80 -6.36
N PHE A 39 8.74 -0.74 -6.75
CA PHE A 39 9.04 0.64 -6.35
C PHE A 39 7.91 1.16 -5.48
N TYR A 40 8.24 1.57 -4.26
CA TYR A 40 7.27 2.00 -3.26
C TYR A 40 7.41 3.48 -3.00
N PHE A 41 6.28 4.20 -3.03
CA PHE A 41 6.22 5.65 -2.88
C PHE A 41 5.31 6.04 -1.72
N LEU A 42 5.67 7.10 -1.02
CA LEU A 42 4.75 7.83 -0.15
C LEU A 42 3.95 8.80 -1.01
N LEU A 43 2.64 8.76 -0.82
CA LEU A 43 1.69 9.61 -1.52
C LEU A 43 0.99 10.49 -0.51
N ASP A 44 0.98 11.80 -0.78
CA ASP A 44 0.07 12.73 -0.10
C ASP A 44 -1.31 12.58 -0.73
N LEU A 45 -2.25 12.05 0.06
CA LEU A 45 -3.63 11.88 -0.34
C LEU A 45 -4.38 13.16 -0.01
N ASN A 46 -5.04 13.74 -1.01
CA ASN A 46 -5.76 14.99 -0.85
C ASN A 46 -6.98 14.84 0.10
N SER A 47 -7.58 15.98 0.47
CA SER A 47 -8.74 16.03 1.39
C SER A 47 -10.00 15.32 0.88
N GLU A 48 -10.04 14.92 -0.38
CA GLU A 48 -11.15 14.16 -0.96
C GLU A 48 -11.01 12.65 -0.75
N PHE A 49 -9.90 12.18 -0.14
CA PHE A 49 -9.71 10.77 0.18
C PHE A 49 -10.88 10.21 1.01
N PRO A 50 -11.41 9.02 0.69
CA PRO A 50 -12.67 8.57 1.24
C PRO A 50 -12.52 8.25 2.73
N ARG A 51 -13.55 8.60 3.51
CA ARG A 51 -13.60 8.25 4.92
C ARG A 51 -13.84 6.73 5.06
N PRO A 52 -13.03 6.02 5.85
CA PRO A 52 -13.26 4.62 6.10
C PRO A 52 -14.51 4.39 6.96
N ASP A 53 -15.13 3.22 6.81
CA ASP A 53 -16.14 2.72 7.74
C ASP A 53 -15.52 2.33 9.11
N PRO A 54 -16.33 1.94 10.12
CA PRO A 54 -15.80 1.53 11.44
C PRO A 54 -14.83 0.34 11.41
N HIS A 55 -14.78 -0.42 10.32
CA HIS A 55 -13.86 -1.54 10.13
C HIS A 55 -12.62 -1.18 9.31
N GLY A 56 -12.54 0.05 8.81
CA GLY A 56 -11.44 0.57 8.00
C GLY A 56 -11.63 0.46 6.50
N TYR A 57 -12.78 -0.01 6.01
CA TYR A 57 -13.01 -0.18 4.57
C TYR A 57 -13.33 1.14 3.89
N ILE A 58 -12.81 1.32 2.68
CA ILE A 58 -13.11 2.46 1.81
C ILE A 58 -13.80 1.98 0.53
N PRO A 59 -14.63 2.84 -0.12
CA PRO A 59 -15.25 2.52 -1.39
C PRO A 59 -14.21 2.13 -2.45
N SER A 60 -14.55 1.11 -3.24
CA SER A 60 -13.78 0.69 -4.41
C SER A 60 -14.65 0.82 -5.65
N ARG A 61 -14.07 1.28 -6.76
CA ARG A 61 -14.75 1.30 -8.07
C ARG A 61 -14.95 -0.11 -8.62
N GLU A 62 -14.08 -1.03 -8.24
CA GLU A 62 -14.12 -2.42 -8.65
C GLU A 62 -14.80 -3.25 -7.57
N ALA A 63 -15.99 -3.79 -7.88
CA ALA A 63 -16.83 -4.50 -6.92
C ALA A 63 -16.18 -5.75 -6.31
N HIS A 64 -15.19 -6.33 -7.00
CA HIS A 64 -14.45 -7.50 -6.54
C HIS A 64 -13.23 -7.14 -5.66
N ILE A 65 -12.90 -5.85 -5.53
CA ILE A 65 -11.81 -5.35 -4.69
C ILE A 65 -12.40 -4.68 -3.46
N ARG A 66 -11.97 -5.12 -2.27
CA ARG A 66 -12.30 -4.47 -1.01
C ARG A 66 -11.06 -3.79 -0.46
N MET A 67 -11.00 -2.47 -0.61
CA MET A 67 -9.91 -1.67 -0.09
C MET A 67 -10.12 -1.38 1.40
N ARG A 68 -9.05 -1.50 2.18
CA ARG A 68 -9.06 -1.30 3.63
C ARG A 68 -7.83 -0.54 4.07
N LEU A 69 -8.04 0.48 4.91
CA LEU A 69 -6.96 1.18 5.60
C LEU A 69 -6.50 0.32 6.78
N LEU A 70 -5.20 0.00 6.80
CA LEU A 70 -4.58 -0.78 7.86
C LEU A 70 -3.76 0.13 8.77
N PRO A 71 -3.83 -0.05 10.11
CA PRO A 71 -2.99 0.70 11.03
C PRO A 71 -1.54 0.26 10.87
N VAL A 72 -0.67 1.19 10.44
CA VAL A 72 0.75 0.92 10.17
C VAL A 72 1.43 0.27 11.37
N ALA A 73 1.21 0.78 12.59
CA ALA A 73 1.80 0.25 13.82
C ALA A 73 1.40 -1.22 14.15
N ARG A 74 0.37 -1.78 13.50
CA ARG A 74 -0.09 -3.16 13.70
C ARG A 74 -0.09 -3.96 12.40
N LEU A 75 0.69 -3.55 11.41
CA LEU A 75 0.67 -4.18 10.09
C LEU A 75 1.06 -5.67 10.13
N SER A 76 1.93 -6.05 11.07
CA SER A 76 2.31 -7.45 11.33
C SER A 76 1.15 -8.37 11.72
N ALA A 77 0.03 -7.82 12.22
CA ALA A 77 -1.17 -8.58 12.56
C ALA A 77 -2.03 -8.93 11.33
N PHE A 78 -1.68 -8.44 10.14
CA PHE A 78 -2.41 -8.67 8.91
C PHE A 78 -1.58 -9.52 7.92
N PRO A 79 -2.22 -10.37 7.12
CA PRO A 79 -1.55 -11.14 6.06
C PRO A 79 -1.24 -10.24 4.84
N PHE A 80 -0.51 -9.15 5.06
CA PHE A 80 -0.18 -8.14 4.05
C PHE A 80 1.01 -8.57 3.19
N MET A 81 0.94 -8.41 1.88
CA MET A 81 2.05 -8.74 0.98
C MET A 81 2.52 -7.49 0.23
N PRO A 82 3.81 -7.36 -0.08
CA PRO A 82 4.89 -8.30 0.27
C PRO A 82 5.26 -8.31 1.77
N ALA A 83 5.80 -9.43 2.25
CA ALA A 83 5.97 -9.67 3.69
C ALA A 83 6.90 -8.66 4.38
N PHE A 84 7.94 -8.17 3.69
CA PHE A 84 8.90 -7.21 4.25
C PHE A 84 8.23 -5.92 4.76
N LEU A 85 7.14 -5.49 4.11
CA LEU A 85 6.43 -4.27 4.50
C LEU A 85 5.87 -4.36 5.92
N ARG A 86 5.55 -5.57 6.41
CA ARG A 86 5.01 -5.77 7.76
C ARG A 86 6.00 -5.31 8.85
N ASP A 87 7.30 -5.42 8.58
CA ASP A 87 8.36 -5.11 9.54
C ASP A 87 9.03 -3.78 9.25
N GLU A 88 9.28 -3.47 7.97
CA GLU A 88 10.01 -2.26 7.57
C GLU A 88 9.12 -1.02 7.62
N LEU A 89 7.87 -1.10 7.14
CA LEU A 89 6.97 0.06 7.08
C LEU A 89 6.70 0.70 8.45
N PRO A 90 6.43 -0.06 9.54
CA PRO A 90 6.18 0.56 10.84
C PRO A 90 7.42 1.21 11.46
N ARG A 91 8.61 0.65 11.21
CA ARG A 91 9.88 1.20 11.70
C ARG A 91 10.21 2.51 11.02
N ASP A 92 10.12 2.54 9.70
CA ASP A 92 10.44 3.74 8.93
C ASP A 92 9.32 4.80 9.06
N ALA A 93 8.06 4.41 9.30
CA ALA A 93 7.02 5.37 9.64
C ALA A 93 7.27 6.06 10.98
N ALA A 94 7.91 5.39 11.95
CA ALA A 94 8.21 5.97 13.26
C ALA A 94 9.23 7.12 13.20
N ASP A 95 10.08 7.15 12.17
CA ASP A 95 11.03 8.26 11.91
C ASP A 95 10.61 9.14 10.73
N LEU A 96 9.31 9.13 10.38
CA LEU A 96 8.69 9.89 9.30
C LEU A 96 9.38 9.67 7.95
N PHE A 97 9.87 8.45 7.73
CA PHE A 97 10.61 8.07 6.54
C PHE A 97 11.77 9.02 6.26
N SER A 98 12.48 9.50 7.28
CA SER A 98 13.54 10.52 7.13
C SER A 98 14.78 10.01 6.38
N ARG A 99 14.96 8.70 6.28
CA ARG A 99 16.12 8.04 5.65
C ARG A 99 16.09 8.10 4.12
N PRO A 100 17.22 8.00 3.42
CA PRO A 100 17.25 7.81 1.97
C PRO A 100 16.47 6.56 1.52
N THR A 101 16.11 6.49 0.23
CA THR A 101 15.48 5.32 -0.36
C THR A 101 16.28 4.05 -0.04
N ARG A 102 15.60 3.02 0.45
CA ARG A 102 16.23 1.76 0.83
C ARG A 102 16.10 0.75 -0.29
N HIS A 103 17.17 0.02 -0.53
CA HIS A 103 17.15 -1.14 -1.43
C HIS A 103 17.06 -2.41 -0.58
N LEU A 104 16.01 -3.20 -0.80
CA LEU A 104 15.72 -4.42 -0.08
C LEU A 104 15.67 -5.60 -1.05
N VAL A 105 16.14 -6.77 -0.61
CA VAL A 105 16.09 -8.00 -1.40
C VAL A 105 15.43 -9.09 -0.55
N SER A 106 14.42 -9.74 -1.09
CA SER A 106 13.71 -10.85 -0.44
C SER A 106 13.67 -12.08 -1.36
N ARG A 107 13.68 -13.24 -0.72
CA ARG A 107 13.43 -14.54 -1.37
C ARG A 107 12.30 -15.21 -0.59
N GLU A 108 11.20 -15.48 -1.26
CA GLU A 108 10.06 -16.22 -0.72
C GLU A 108 10.07 -17.61 -1.39
N ASP A 109 10.50 -18.63 -0.64
CA ASP A 109 10.57 -20.02 -1.09
C ASP A 109 9.22 -20.75 -1.00
#